data_AF-A0A172YT31-F1
#
_entry.id   AF-A0A172YT31-F1
#
_cell.length_a   1.000
_cell.length_b   1.000
_cell.length_c   1.000
_cell.angle_alpha   90.00
_cell.angle_beta   90.00
_cell.angle_gamma   90.00
#
_symmetry.space_group_name_H-M   'P 1'
#
loop_
_entity.id
_entity.type
_entity.pdbx_description
1 polymer ?
#
loop_
_entity_poly.entity_id
_entity_poly.type
_entity_poly.pdbx_seq_one_letter_code
_entity_poly.pdbx_strand_id
1 'polypeptide(L)'
;MNLFDTLKHIPHKSSQDSRVPHYLYGAFRRKSISFHNGLTDEKTIVYWFQSKSFTIDLRLKTVTDTAITERQGWIGDTLWDKSSQLLSWEVKPYANYQNHVQWPEPAKLHVIGNSILEFSPSNVYVEDWRQQATDGLFLGLRLKECIDQSTGEHLTMDGGLIICGSYIAFALSRIPEIQQKVASLDFHSCEDQALSAIESFEVSISTNGQTKQFTTSEKCYQTAFNFDGFTILEDGSLAQDIQQDDKQLKLIFEVDVFEPSYQFSTSTVTLPAAQDWLKQEQDHLMHHAEMVL
;
A
#
# COMPACT_ATOMS: atom_id res chain seq x y z
N MET A 1 -6.54 -23.42 5.07
CA MET A 1 -6.85 -23.42 3.62
C MET A 1 -5.97 -22.39 2.94
N ASN A 2 -5.87 -22.42 1.61
CA ASN A 2 -5.28 -21.30 0.87
C ASN A 2 -6.28 -20.12 0.82
N LEU A 3 -5.80 -18.88 0.77
CA LEU A 3 -6.61 -17.67 0.70
C LEU A 3 -7.60 -17.71 -0.46
N PHE A 4 -7.14 -18.06 -1.66
CA PHE A 4 -8.01 -18.06 -2.85
C PHE A 4 -9.12 -19.12 -2.77
N ASP A 5 -8.88 -20.23 -2.07
CA ASP A 5 -9.93 -21.20 -1.77
C ASP A 5 -10.89 -20.68 -0.72
N THR A 6 -10.36 -20.03 0.32
CA THR A 6 -11.14 -19.38 1.39
C THR A 6 -12.10 -18.33 0.81
N LEU A 7 -11.64 -17.53 -0.15
CA LEU A 7 -12.43 -16.47 -0.79
C LEU A 7 -13.65 -17.00 -1.56
N LYS A 8 -13.65 -18.25 -2.01
CA LYS A 8 -14.80 -18.88 -2.69
C LYS A 8 -16.00 -19.09 -1.76
N HIS A 9 -15.80 -18.99 -0.45
CA HIS A 9 -16.79 -19.32 0.57
C HIS A 9 -17.28 -18.10 1.37
N ILE A 10 -16.79 -16.89 1.06
CA ILE A 10 -17.25 -15.64 1.69
C ILE A 10 -18.09 -14.82 0.71
N PRO A 11 -19.06 -14.03 1.20
CA PRO A 11 -19.82 -13.13 0.34
C PRO A 11 -18.95 -12.01 -0.22
N HIS A 12 -19.31 -11.50 -1.39
CA HIS A 12 -18.68 -10.29 -1.95
C HIS A 12 -18.88 -9.12 -0.99
N LYS A 13 -17.85 -8.30 -0.81
CA LYS A 13 -17.93 -7.07 -0.02
C LYS A 13 -17.60 -5.89 -0.91
N SER A 14 -18.65 -5.16 -1.28
CA SER A 14 -18.56 -4.11 -2.28
C SER A 14 -17.75 -2.90 -1.83
N SER A 15 -17.02 -2.34 -2.80
CA SER A 15 -16.34 -1.05 -2.75
C SER A 15 -17.30 0.14 -2.77
N GLN A 16 -18.58 -0.04 -3.12
CA GLN A 16 -19.54 1.05 -3.37
C GLN A 16 -19.91 1.89 -2.15
N ASP A 17 -19.79 1.35 -0.93
CA ASP A 17 -20.07 2.09 0.30
C ASP A 17 -18.81 2.86 0.75
N SER A 18 -18.32 3.73 -0.13
CA SER A 18 -16.94 4.18 -0.12
C SER A 18 -16.66 5.30 0.88
N ARG A 19 -15.61 5.09 1.69
CA ARG A 19 -15.01 6.16 2.52
C ARG A 19 -14.20 7.13 1.67
N VAL A 20 -13.66 6.66 0.55
CA VAL A 20 -12.80 7.41 -0.37
C VAL A 20 -13.31 7.31 -1.82
N PRO A 21 -13.00 8.28 -2.71
CA PRO A 21 -13.37 8.20 -4.11
C PRO A 21 -12.83 6.96 -4.85
N HIS A 22 -13.62 6.36 -5.74
CA HIS A 22 -13.24 5.10 -6.41
C HIS A 22 -11.99 5.20 -7.30
N TYR A 23 -11.65 6.39 -7.79
CA TYR A 23 -10.42 6.61 -8.56
C TYR A 23 -9.16 6.43 -7.72
N LEU A 24 -9.28 6.41 -6.39
CA LEU A 24 -8.17 6.12 -5.48
C LEU A 24 -7.99 4.64 -5.24
N TYR A 25 -8.89 3.75 -5.68
CA TYR A 25 -8.68 2.31 -5.51
C TYR A 25 -7.63 1.79 -6.46
N GLY A 26 -6.75 0.92 -5.98
CA GLY A 26 -5.79 0.21 -6.81
C GLY A 26 -4.36 0.25 -6.30
N ALA A 27 -3.44 0.12 -7.25
CA ALA A 27 -2.01 0.08 -7.04
C ALA A 27 -1.39 1.21 -7.85
N PHE A 28 -0.74 2.16 -7.19
CA PHE A 28 -0.15 3.32 -7.81
C PHE A 28 1.37 3.27 -7.70
N ARG A 29 2.05 3.66 -8.76
CA ARG A 29 3.49 3.89 -8.77
C ARG A 29 3.74 5.37 -8.93
N ARG A 30 4.60 5.95 -8.11
CA ARG A 30 5.02 7.33 -8.28
C ARG A 30 5.93 7.43 -9.49
N LYS A 31 5.52 8.21 -10.48
CA LYS A 31 6.33 8.56 -11.65
C LYS A 31 7.36 9.63 -11.30
N SER A 32 6.93 10.65 -10.57
CA SER A 32 7.81 11.75 -10.16
C SER A 32 7.32 12.48 -8.91
N ILE A 33 8.23 13.19 -8.27
CA ILE A 33 7.95 14.24 -7.29
C ILE A 33 8.75 15.48 -7.66
N SER A 34 8.09 16.62 -7.78
CA SER A 34 8.72 17.93 -8.00
C SER A 34 8.62 18.77 -6.73
N PHE A 35 9.72 19.39 -6.33
CA PHE A 35 9.80 20.21 -5.12
C PHE A 35 9.74 21.71 -5.46
N HIS A 36 9.36 22.53 -4.48
CA HIS A 36 9.27 23.99 -4.61
C HIS A 36 10.58 24.68 -5.05
N ASN A 37 11.72 24.01 -4.86
CA ASN A 37 13.04 24.51 -5.26
C ASN A 37 13.41 24.17 -6.72
N GLY A 38 12.50 23.58 -7.48
CA GLY A 38 12.68 23.23 -8.89
C GLY A 38 13.36 21.87 -9.13
N LEU A 39 13.75 21.14 -8.08
CA LEU A 39 14.29 19.79 -8.22
C LEU A 39 13.14 18.79 -8.44
N THR A 40 13.39 17.78 -9.27
CA THR A 40 12.46 16.68 -9.51
C THR A 40 13.18 15.34 -9.33
N ASP A 41 12.54 14.42 -8.64
CA ASP A 41 12.97 13.02 -8.50
C ASP A 41 12.00 12.10 -9.25
N GLU A 42 12.55 11.32 -10.17
CA GLU A 42 11.84 10.33 -10.99
C GLU A 42 12.39 8.90 -10.78
N LYS A 43 13.33 8.74 -9.83
CA LYS A 43 14.13 7.51 -9.68
C LYS A 43 13.77 6.72 -8.44
N THR A 44 13.42 7.40 -7.35
CA THR A 44 13.02 6.71 -6.12
C THR A 44 11.78 5.86 -6.40
N ILE A 45 11.86 4.58 -6.03
CA ILE A 45 10.79 3.62 -6.19
C ILE A 45 9.78 3.89 -5.09
N VAL A 46 8.59 4.35 -5.45
CA VAL A 46 7.49 4.55 -4.51
C VAL A 46 6.23 3.88 -5.05
N TYR A 47 5.62 3.06 -4.21
CA TYR A 47 4.35 2.43 -4.48
C TYR A 47 3.36 2.75 -3.38
N TRP A 48 2.15 3.07 -3.79
CA TRP A 48 1.02 3.36 -2.93
C TRP A 48 -0.14 2.45 -3.32
N PHE A 49 -0.63 1.64 -2.39
CA PHE A 49 -1.76 0.74 -2.60
C PHE A 49 -2.91 1.19 -1.72
N GLN A 50 -4.09 1.34 -2.31
CA GLN A 50 -5.25 1.87 -1.61
C GLN A 50 -6.43 0.91 -1.73
N SER A 51 -6.86 0.44 -0.57
CA SER A 51 -8.08 -0.34 -0.38
C SER A 51 -9.28 0.59 -0.15
N LYS A 52 -10.39 0.08 0.38
CA LYS A 52 -11.57 0.87 0.73
C LYS A 52 -11.33 1.80 1.92
N SER A 53 -10.62 1.35 2.95
CA SER A 53 -10.45 2.09 4.21
C SER A 53 -9.01 2.28 4.67
N PHE A 54 -8.03 1.66 4.02
CA PHE A 54 -6.63 1.72 4.41
C PHE A 54 -5.69 1.69 3.22
N THR A 55 -4.44 2.01 3.48
CA THR A 55 -3.39 2.11 2.47
C THR A 55 -2.11 1.42 2.93
N ILE A 56 -1.30 0.96 1.98
CA ILE A 56 0.06 0.49 2.17
C ILE A 56 0.97 1.29 1.26
N ASP A 57 2.09 1.79 1.77
CA ASP A 57 3.09 2.53 1.00
C ASP A 57 4.48 1.94 1.23
N LEU A 58 5.29 1.95 0.17
CA LEU A 58 6.69 1.52 0.19
C LEU A 58 7.51 2.53 -0.59
N ARG A 59 8.64 2.97 0.00
CA ARG A 59 9.63 3.81 -0.68
C ARG A 59 11.05 3.25 -0.51
N LEU A 60 11.71 3.02 -1.65
CA LEU A 60 13.08 2.51 -1.76
C LEU A 60 13.89 3.38 -2.74
N LYS A 61 15.16 3.63 -2.45
CA LYS A 61 16.08 4.34 -3.37
C LYS A 61 16.44 3.46 -4.58
N THR A 62 16.65 2.19 -4.33
CA THR A 62 16.90 1.12 -5.30
C THR A 62 16.27 -0.19 -4.82
N VAL A 63 16.11 -1.17 -5.73
CA VAL A 63 15.47 -2.45 -5.42
C VAL A 63 16.20 -3.23 -4.33
N THR A 64 17.53 -3.31 -4.41
CA THR A 64 18.36 -4.18 -3.53
C THR A 64 19.32 -3.41 -2.62
N ASP A 65 19.68 -2.17 -2.98
CA ASP A 65 20.82 -1.47 -2.35
C ASP A 65 20.38 -0.30 -1.46
N THR A 66 19.08 -0.18 -1.20
CA THR A 66 18.58 0.76 -0.19
C THR A 66 19.01 0.26 1.18
N ALA A 67 19.89 1.00 1.85
CA ALA A 67 20.34 0.69 3.21
C ALA A 67 19.14 0.52 4.15
N ILE A 68 19.22 -0.46 5.06
CA ILE A 68 18.14 -0.83 6.01
C ILE A 68 17.57 0.39 6.73
N THR A 69 18.43 1.33 7.14
CA THR A 69 18.05 2.55 7.87
C THR A 69 17.41 3.63 7.00
N GLU A 70 17.46 3.48 5.67
CA GLU A 70 16.90 4.43 4.70
C GLU A 70 15.64 3.90 4.00
N ARG A 71 15.29 2.63 4.23
CA ARG A 71 14.06 2.05 3.70
C ARG A 71 12.84 2.70 4.33
N GLN A 72 11.76 2.70 3.57
CA GLN A 72 10.53 3.32 3.98
C GLN A 72 9.35 2.41 3.65
N GLY A 73 8.43 2.31 4.58
CA GLY A 73 7.16 1.65 4.34
C GLY A 73 6.25 1.77 5.54
N TRP A 74 4.95 1.77 5.31
CA TRP A 74 3.96 1.90 6.36
C TRP A 74 2.59 1.40 5.91
N ILE A 75 1.70 1.25 6.87
CA ILE A 75 0.29 0.95 6.68
C ILE A 75 -0.54 1.89 7.55
N GLY A 76 -1.62 2.44 7.03
CA GLY A 76 -2.45 3.38 7.78
C GLY A 76 -3.89 3.40 7.30
N ASP A 77 -4.78 3.88 8.16
CA ASP A 77 -6.18 4.07 7.81
C ASP A 77 -6.32 5.33 6.96
N THR A 78 -7.09 5.25 5.88
CA THR A 78 -7.28 6.34 4.93
C THR A 78 -8.46 7.20 5.35
N LEU A 79 -8.22 8.50 5.47
CA LEU A 79 -9.21 9.51 5.80
C LEU A 79 -9.46 10.39 4.58
N TRP A 80 -10.73 10.60 4.24
CA TRP A 80 -11.12 11.47 3.14
C TRP A 80 -12.09 12.54 3.64
N ASP A 81 -11.65 13.79 3.59
CA ASP A 81 -12.52 14.93 3.86
C ASP A 81 -13.25 15.33 2.58
N LYS A 82 -14.54 14.98 2.51
CA LYS A 82 -15.40 15.31 1.37
C LYS A 82 -15.56 16.81 1.15
N SER A 83 -15.45 17.63 2.20
CA SER A 83 -15.68 19.07 2.12
C SER A 83 -14.49 19.82 1.51
N SER A 84 -13.28 19.47 1.93
CA SER A 84 -12.04 20.07 1.44
C SER A 84 -11.41 19.28 0.28
N GLN A 85 -11.92 18.08 0.00
CA GLN A 85 -11.37 17.12 -0.97
C GLN A 85 -9.90 16.79 -0.68
N LEU A 86 -9.61 16.57 0.59
CA LEU A 86 -8.29 16.24 1.09
C LEU A 86 -8.23 14.78 1.52
N LEU A 87 -7.16 14.10 1.10
CA LEU A 87 -6.80 12.76 1.55
C LEU A 87 -5.78 12.88 2.69
N SER A 88 -5.95 12.11 3.76
CA SER A 88 -4.94 12.00 4.82
C SER A 88 -4.89 10.58 5.36
N TRP A 89 -3.90 10.31 6.20
CA TRP A 89 -3.64 8.99 6.73
C TRP A 89 -3.50 9.04 8.24
N GLU A 90 -4.19 8.13 8.91
CA GLU A 90 -3.97 7.85 10.32
C GLU A 90 -3.02 6.66 10.43
N VAL A 91 -1.75 6.96 10.68
CA VAL A 91 -0.71 5.95 10.84
C VAL A 91 -0.37 5.81 12.32
N LYS A 92 -0.57 4.61 12.86
CA LYS A 92 -0.26 4.34 14.26
C LYS A 92 1.26 4.40 14.50
N PRO A 93 1.73 4.73 15.72
CA PRO A 93 3.17 4.81 16.02
C PRO A 93 3.97 3.54 15.73
N TYR A 94 3.31 2.38 15.74
CA TYR A 94 3.89 1.07 15.45
C TYR A 94 3.59 0.55 14.04
N ALA A 95 2.91 1.34 13.20
CA ALA A 95 2.53 1.00 11.83
C ALA A 95 3.42 1.66 10.77
N ASN A 96 4.59 2.17 11.18
CA ASN A 96 5.63 2.71 10.31
C ASN A 96 6.93 1.90 10.45
N TYR A 97 7.62 1.71 9.33
CA TYR A 97 8.96 1.17 9.31
C TYR A 97 9.93 2.12 10.02
N GLN A 98 9.84 3.44 9.79
CA GLN A 98 10.61 4.45 10.52
C GLN A 98 9.92 4.91 11.81
N ASN A 99 10.69 5.54 12.68
CA ASN A 99 10.20 6.11 13.94
C ASN A 99 9.50 7.48 13.80
N HIS A 100 9.27 7.97 12.58
CA HIS A 100 8.56 9.23 12.33
C HIS A 100 7.83 9.22 10.99
N VAL A 101 6.75 10.00 10.90
CA VAL A 101 6.07 10.30 9.64
C VAL A 101 6.81 11.44 8.96
N GLN A 102 7.20 11.24 7.70
CA GLN A 102 7.95 12.23 6.91
C GLN A 102 7.04 13.24 6.17
N TRP A 103 5.78 12.87 5.94
CA TRP A 103 4.84 13.63 5.12
C TRP A 103 3.53 13.81 5.89
N PRO A 104 3.46 14.77 6.83
CA PRO A 104 2.35 14.89 7.76
C PRO A 104 1.15 15.68 7.19
N GLU A 105 1.30 16.34 6.05
CA GLU A 105 0.24 17.16 5.48
C GLU A 105 -0.74 16.34 4.62
N PRO A 106 -2.03 16.70 4.62
CA PRO A 106 -3.01 16.04 3.77
C PRO A 106 -2.74 16.33 2.29
N ALA A 107 -3.15 15.43 1.41
CA ALA A 107 -2.97 15.52 -0.03
C ALA A 107 -4.20 16.10 -0.74
N LYS A 108 -3.99 17.09 -1.63
CA LYS A 108 -5.03 17.55 -2.56
C LYS A 108 -4.84 16.89 -3.93
N LEU A 109 -5.86 16.19 -4.39
CA LEU A 109 -5.73 15.29 -5.53
C LEU A 109 -6.43 15.81 -6.79
N HIS A 110 -5.74 15.75 -7.91
CA HIS A 110 -6.26 16.06 -9.24
C HIS A 110 -6.07 14.86 -10.16
N VAL A 111 -7.15 14.36 -10.76
CA VAL A 111 -7.12 13.11 -11.53
C VAL A 111 -7.30 13.39 -13.01
N ILE A 112 -6.50 12.73 -13.86
CA ILE A 112 -6.65 12.74 -15.31
C ILE A 112 -6.13 11.43 -15.92
N GLY A 113 -6.98 10.74 -16.69
CA GLY A 113 -6.61 9.43 -17.24
C GLY A 113 -6.32 8.40 -16.13
N ASN A 114 -5.13 7.80 -16.19
CA ASN A 114 -4.58 6.91 -15.14
C ASN A 114 -3.68 7.64 -14.13
N SER A 115 -3.61 8.98 -14.18
CA SER A 115 -2.73 9.80 -13.34
C SER A 115 -3.50 10.48 -12.22
N ILE A 116 -2.84 10.56 -11.06
CA ILE A 116 -3.25 11.39 -9.93
C ILE A 116 -2.08 12.33 -9.62
N LEU A 117 -2.34 13.63 -9.78
CA LEU A 117 -1.44 14.68 -9.29
C LEU A 117 -1.81 15.00 -7.85
N GLU A 118 -0.88 14.74 -6.94
CA GLU A 118 -0.99 15.09 -5.53
C GLU A 118 -0.28 16.41 -5.28
N PHE A 119 -1.04 17.41 -4.83
CA PHE A 119 -0.52 18.70 -4.43
C PHE A 119 -0.43 18.77 -2.92
N SER A 120 0.75 19.13 -2.47
CA SER A 120 1.04 19.44 -1.09
C SER A 120 0.38 20.79 -0.72
N PRO A 121 -0.39 20.90 0.39
CA PRO A 121 -1.07 22.15 0.78
C PRO A 121 -0.12 23.33 0.99
N SER A 122 1.10 23.03 1.43
CA SER A 122 2.17 24.03 1.60
C SER A 122 2.82 24.45 0.28
N ASN A 123 2.52 23.76 -0.83
CA ASN A 123 3.19 23.86 -2.13
C ASN A 123 4.68 23.49 -2.07
N VAL A 124 5.09 22.67 -1.09
CA VAL A 124 6.48 22.23 -0.98
C VAL A 124 6.80 21.12 -1.99
N TYR A 125 5.79 20.37 -2.45
CA TYR A 125 5.93 19.38 -3.52
C TYR A 125 4.66 19.19 -4.38
N VAL A 126 4.82 18.49 -5.50
CA VAL A 126 3.74 17.85 -6.28
C VAL A 126 4.21 16.45 -6.68
N GLU A 127 3.39 15.43 -6.48
CA GLU A 127 3.66 14.06 -6.92
C GLU A 127 2.77 13.67 -8.11
N ASP A 128 3.33 12.93 -9.08
CA ASP A 128 2.61 12.29 -10.18
C ASP A 128 2.53 10.78 -9.93
N TRP A 129 1.34 10.31 -9.61
CA TRP A 129 1.04 8.91 -9.37
C TRP A 129 0.37 8.27 -10.59
N ARG A 130 0.76 7.04 -10.92
CA ARG A 130 0.22 6.28 -12.05
C ARG A 130 -0.46 5.02 -11.57
N GLN A 131 -1.75 4.85 -11.89
CA GLN A 131 -2.47 3.60 -11.68
C GLN A 131 -1.80 2.49 -12.51
N GLN A 132 -1.44 1.41 -11.82
CA GLN A 132 -0.78 0.23 -12.38
C GLN A 132 -1.77 -0.87 -12.75
N ALA A 133 -2.80 -1.07 -11.93
CA ALA A 133 -3.79 -2.10 -12.14
C ALA A 133 -4.87 -1.64 -13.12
N THR A 134 -5.26 -2.49 -14.07
CA THR A 134 -6.39 -2.25 -14.98
C THR A 134 -7.64 -2.96 -14.51
N ASP A 135 -7.50 -4.25 -14.17
CA ASP A 135 -8.60 -5.11 -13.78
C ASP A 135 -8.13 -6.34 -12.99
N GLY A 136 -9.08 -7.06 -12.40
CA GLY A 136 -8.86 -8.35 -11.73
C GLY A 136 -9.45 -8.39 -10.34
N LEU A 137 -8.92 -9.27 -9.48
CA LEU A 137 -9.31 -9.33 -8.07
C LEU A 137 -8.99 -8.01 -7.38
N PHE A 138 -9.98 -7.42 -6.71
CA PHE A 138 -9.75 -6.36 -5.73
C PHE A 138 -10.07 -6.89 -4.34
N LEU A 139 -9.03 -7.12 -3.54
CA LEU A 139 -9.12 -7.62 -2.18
C LEU A 139 -8.36 -6.68 -1.24
N GLY A 140 -8.99 -6.33 -0.13
CA GLY A 140 -8.33 -5.70 1.00
C GLY A 140 -8.60 -6.52 2.25
N LEU A 141 -7.55 -6.96 2.93
CA LEU A 141 -7.62 -7.57 4.26
C LEU A 141 -6.93 -6.63 5.24
N ARG A 142 -7.69 -6.09 6.20
CA ARG A 142 -7.18 -5.19 7.25
C ARG A 142 -7.00 -5.98 8.54
N LEU A 143 -5.81 -5.97 9.12
CA LEU A 143 -5.57 -6.62 10.41
C LEU A 143 -6.42 -5.94 11.49
N LYS A 144 -7.21 -6.74 12.20
CA LYS A 144 -7.96 -6.32 13.39
C LYS A 144 -7.24 -6.70 14.66
N GLU A 145 -6.77 -7.94 14.71
CA GLU A 145 -6.18 -8.52 15.91
C GLU A 145 -5.02 -9.44 15.54
N CYS A 146 -4.05 -9.52 16.45
CA CYS A 146 -2.98 -10.50 16.41
C CYS A 146 -2.95 -11.20 17.77
N ILE A 147 -2.90 -12.54 17.78
CA ILE A 147 -2.90 -13.34 19.00
C ILE A 147 -1.66 -14.24 19.00
N ASP A 148 -0.85 -14.18 20.06
CA ASP A 148 0.21 -15.17 20.31
C ASP A 148 -0.44 -16.49 20.72
N GLN A 149 -0.27 -17.53 19.91
CA GLN A 149 -0.94 -18.82 20.13
C GLN A 149 -0.39 -19.59 21.32
N SER A 150 0.84 -19.28 21.76
CA SER A 150 1.47 -19.95 22.91
C SER A 150 0.96 -19.41 24.24
N THR A 151 0.65 -18.12 24.32
CA THR A 151 0.21 -17.44 25.55
C THR A 151 -1.27 -17.08 25.55
N GLY A 152 -1.90 -16.98 24.37
CA GLY A 152 -3.25 -16.44 24.18
C GLY A 152 -3.30 -14.90 24.27
N GLU A 153 -2.15 -14.22 24.32
CA GLU A 153 -2.09 -12.76 24.46
C GLU A 153 -2.41 -12.05 23.14
N HIS A 154 -3.20 -10.97 23.22
CA HIS A 154 -3.45 -10.09 22.09
C HIS A 154 -2.29 -9.10 21.95
N LEU A 155 -1.58 -9.16 20.82
CA LEU A 155 -0.44 -8.30 20.53
C LEU A 155 -0.88 -7.02 19.85
N THR A 156 -0.31 -5.89 20.28
CA THR A 156 -0.50 -4.60 19.61
C THR A 156 0.31 -4.57 18.33
N MET A 157 -0.33 -4.92 17.23
CA MET A 157 0.27 -4.97 15.89
C MET A 157 -0.63 -4.31 14.86
N ASP A 158 -0.07 -4.00 13.71
CA ASP A 158 -0.77 -3.47 12.56
C ASP A 158 -0.38 -4.25 11.30
N GLY A 159 -1.27 -4.32 10.32
CA GLY A 159 -1.00 -5.07 9.10
C GLY A 159 -2.16 -5.15 8.12
N GLY A 160 -1.87 -5.69 6.95
CA GLY A 160 -2.86 -5.86 5.92
C GLY A 160 -2.30 -6.42 4.62
N LEU A 161 -3.22 -6.82 3.76
CA LEU A 161 -2.97 -7.33 2.42
C LEU A 161 -3.90 -6.62 1.44
N ILE A 162 -3.35 -6.06 0.37
CA ILE A 162 -4.10 -5.49 -0.75
C ILE A 162 -3.71 -6.25 -2.01
N ILE A 163 -4.70 -6.76 -2.74
CA ILE A 163 -4.53 -7.37 -4.08
C ILE A 163 -5.34 -6.56 -5.08
N CYS A 164 -4.68 -6.13 -6.15
CA CYS A 164 -5.23 -5.39 -7.28
C CYS A 164 -4.79 -6.08 -8.58
N GLY A 165 -5.53 -7.11 -9.01
CA GLY A 165 -5.12 -7.95 -10.14
C GLY A 165 -3.82 -8.70 -9.85
N SER A 166 -2.77 -8.46 -10.64
CA SER A 166 -1.42 -9.00 -10.41
C SER A 166 -0.57 -8.20 -9.42
N TYR A 167 -1.07 -7.06 -8.93
CA TYR A 167 -0.35 -6.23 -7.97
C TYR A 167 -0.73 -6.62 -6.55
N ILE A 168 0.25 -6.84 -5.69
CA ILE A 168 0.02 -7.27 -4.31
C ILE A 168 0.87 -6.40 -3.39
N ALA A 169 0.28 -5.88 -2.33
CA ALA A 169 0.99 -5.23 -1.24
C ALA A 169 0.64 -5.90 0.08
N PHE A 170 1.64 -6.25 0.86
CA PHE A 170 1.49 -6.79 2.21
C PHE A 170 2.27 -5.91 3.18
N ALA A 171 1.68 -5.63 4.33
CA ALA A 171 2.37 -4.98 5.44
C ALA A 171 2.09 -5.74 6.74
N LEU A 172 3.11 -5.88 7.57
CA LEU A 172 2.98 -6.41 8.91
C LEU A 172 3.99 -5.71 9.83
N SER A 173 3.48 -5.13 10.91
CA SER A 173 4.31 -4.45 11.89
C SER A 173 5.20 -5.42 12.66
N ARG A 174 6.13 -4.85 13.43
CA ARG A 174 6.95 -5.61 14.37
C ARG A 174 6.09 -6.15 15.50
N ILE A 175 6.51 -7.26 16.09
CA ILE A 175 5.98 -7.67 17.39
C ILE A 175 6.31 -6.60 18.46
N PRO A 176 5.47 -6.41 19.49
CA PRO A 176 5.59 -5.28 20.42
C PRO A 176 6.95 -5.16 21.09
N GLU A 177 7.59 -6.28 21.46
CA GLU A 177 8.88 -6.30 22.15
C GLU A 177 10.02 -5.81 21.25
N ILE A 178 9.94 -6.08 19.95
CA ILE A 178 10.90 -5.56 18.96
C ILE A 178 10.58 -4.10 18.64
N GLN A 179 9.29 -3.75 18.52
CA GLN A 179 8.88 -2.37 18.27
C GLN A 179 9.37 -1.41 19.37
N GLN A 180 9.29 -1.81 20.65
CA GLN A 180 9.80 -1.01 21.76
C GLN A 180 11.30 -0.75 21.66
N LYS A 181 12.08 -1.76 21.24
CA LYS A 181 13.53 -1.60 21.02
C LYS A 181 13.77 -0.60 19.89
N VAL A 182 13.12 -0.81 18.74
CA VAL A 182 13.30 0.02 17.54
C VAL A 182 12.88 1.46 17.78
N ALA A 183 11.80 1.71 18.52
CA ALA A 183 11.30 3.07 18.81
C ALA A 183 12.33 3.97 19.52
N SER A 184 13.30 3.37 20.23
CA SER A 184 14.36 4.10 20.92
C SER A 184 15.63 4.31 20.09
N LEU A 185 15.71 3.69 18.91
CA LEU A 185 16.89 3.76 18.05
C LEU A 185 16.92 5.07 17.25
N ASP A 186 18.12 5.65 17.15
CA ASP A 186 18.45 6.60 16.11
C ASP A 186 18.99 5.83 14.89
N PHE A 187 18.22 5.84 13.79
CA PHE A 187 18.56 5.13 12.56
C PHE A 187 19.83 5.68 11.90
N HIS A 188 20.27 6.90 12.23
CA HIS A 188 21.50 7.47 11.68
C HIS A 188 22.77 6.97 12.38
N SER A 189 22.65 6.42 13.59
CA SER A 189 23.78 6.05 14.43
C SER A 189 23.68 4.65 15.04
N CYS A 190 22.65 3.87 14.68
CA CYS A 190 22.46 2.53 15.23
C CYS A 190 23.54 1.53 14.77
N GLU A 191 23.92 0.63 15.69
CA GLU A 191 24.88 -0.44 15.43
C GLU A 191 24.26 -1.56 14.57
N ASP A 192 25.11 -2.33 13.87
CA ASP A 192 24.70 -3.40 12.96
C ASP A 192 23.79 -4.44 13.62
N GLN A 193 23.97 -4.72 14.92
CA GLN A 193 23.14 -5.69 15.64
C GLN A 193 21.66 -5.27 15.71
N ALA A 194 21.37 -3.96 15.61
CA ALA A 194 20.02 -3.42 15.65
C ALA A 194 19.29 -3.52 14.30
N LEU A 195 20.01 -3.75 13.20
CA LEU A 195 19.44 -3.76 11.85
C LEU A 195 18.39 -4.86 11.66
N SER A 196 18.62 -6.04 12.24
CA SER A 196 17.65 -7.15 12.21
C SER A 196 16.30 -6.78 12.86
N ALA A 197 16.34 -6.00 13.94
CA ALA A 197 15.14 -5.50 14.61
C ALA A 197 14.41 -4.47 13.73
N ILE A 198 15.16 -3.59 13.05
CA ILE A 198 14.60 -2.62 12.11
C ILE A 198 13.90 -3.34 10.95
N GLU A 199 14.56 -4.32 10.32
CA GLU A 199 14.03 -5.10 9.19
C GLU A 199 12.86 -6.05 9.52
N SER A 200 12.52 -6.22 10.81
CA SER A 200 11.40 -7.06 11.22
C SER A 200 10.03 -6.47 10.88
N PHE A 201 9.96 -5.20 10.49
CA PHE A 201 8.76 -4.60 9.89
C PHE A 201 8.77 -4.87 8.40
N GLU A 202 7.75 -5.58 7.92
CA GLU A 202 7.62 -5.91 6.51
C GLU A 202 6.62 -4.97 5.84
N VAL A 203 7.06 -4.33 4.75
CA VAL A 203 6.19 -3.95 3.64
C VAL A 203 6.78 -4.61 2.39
N SER A 204 5.97 -5.38 1.68
CA SER A 204 6.37 -6.12 0.48
C SER A 204 5.39 -5.95 -0.65
N ILE A 205 5.91 -5.79 -1.87
CA ILE A 205 5.13 -5.53 -3.08
C ILE A 205 5.50 -6.49 -4.20
N SER A 206 4.48 -6.95 -4.92
CA SER A 206 4.58 -7.67 -6.19
C SER A 206 3.88 -6.88 -7.30
N THR A 207 4.41 -6.95 -8.51
CA THR A 207 3.75 -6.50 -9.74
C THR A 207 3.35 -7.66 -10.65
N ASN A 208 3.76 -8.89 -10.33
CA ASN A 208 3.48 -10.10 -11.10
C ASN A 208 2.56 -11.10 -10.37
N GLY A 209 2.17 -10.80 -9.13
CA GLY A 209 1.26 -11.58 -8.31
C GLY A 209 1.89 -12.81 -7.68
N GLN A 210 3.22 -12.99 -7.81
CA GLN A 210 3.92 -14.21 -7.43
C GLN A 210 5.02 -13.93 -6.40
N THR A 211 5.94 -13.01 -6.72
CA THR A 211 7.14 -12.78 -5.92
C THR A 211 7.18 -11.37 -5.34
N LYS A 212 7.75 -11.24 -4.14
CA LYS A 212 8.03 -9.97 -3.47
C LYS A 212 9.23 -9.30 -4.14
N GLN A 213 8.96 -8.36 -5.03
CA GLN A 213 9.97 -7.67 -5.84
C GLN A 213 10.53 -6.43 -5.15
N PHE A 214 9.74 -5.80 -4.28
CA PHE A 214 10.16 -4.64 -3.50
C PHE A 214 9.79 -4.90 -2.04
N THR A 215 10.72 -4.71 -1.12
CA THR A 215 10.52 -5.06 0.28
C THR A 215 11.36 -4.20 1.22
N THR A 216 10.85 -3.92 2.41
CA THR A 216 11.64 -3.35 3.52
C THR A 216 12.55 -4.37 4.20
N SER A 217 12.32 -5.67 3.98
CA SER A 217 13.00 -6.78 4.65
C SER A 217 13.77 -7.64 3.64
N GLU A 218 15.10 -7.71 3.75
CA GLU A 218 15.95 -8.46 2.80
C GLU A 218 15.59 -9.93 2.71
N LYS A 219 15.26 -10.55 3.86
CA LYS A 219 14.83 -11.97 3.92
C LYS A 219 13.60 -12.28 3.07
N CYS A 220 12.79 -11.26 2.76
CA CYS A 220 11.58 -11.42 1.97
C CYS A 220 11.81 -11.21 0.47
N TYR A 221 12.95 -10.67 0.05
CA TYR A 221 13.22 -10.36 -1.36
C TYR A 221 13.18 -11.62 -2.25
N GLN A 222 12.44 -11.56 -3.35
CA GLN A 222 12.21 -12.66 -4.29
C GLN A 222 11.58 -13.92 -3.71
N THR A 223 11.00 -13.84 -2.50
CA THR A 223 10.21 -14.92 -1.92
C THR A 223 8.73 -14.79 -2.32
N ALA A 224 7.97 -15.88 -2.21
CA ALA A 224 6.53 -15.87 -2.47
C ALA A 224 5.76 -15.25 -1.29
N PHE A 225 4.56 -14.74 -1.56
CA PHE A 225 3.60 -14.39 -0.50
C PHE A 225 3.04 -15.66 0.14
N ASN A 226 2.85 -15.64 1.45
CA ASN A 226 2.19 -16.74 2.15
C ASN A 226 0.67 -16.56 2.09
N PHE A 227 0.02 -17.33 1.22
CA PHE A 227 -1.44 -17.39 1.11
C PHE A 227 -2.05 -18.60 1.82
N ASP A 228 -1.26 -19.37 2.55
CA ASP A 228 -1.75 -20.54 3.28
C ASP A 228 -2.12 -20.17 4.73
N GLY A 229 -2.73 -21.13 5.43
CA GLY A 229 -3.10 -20.97 6.84
C GLY A 229 -4.41 -20.24 7.09
N PHE A 230 -5.22 -19.95 6.06
CA PHE A 230 -6.47 -19.21 6.21
C PHE A 230 -7.65 -20.09 6.68
N THR A 231 -8.50 -19.50 7.53
CA THR A 231 -9.79 -20.02 8.00
C THR A 231 -10.82 -18.90 8.06
N ILE A 232 -12.09 -19.24 7.88
CA ILE A 232 -13.21 -18.28 7.97
C ILE A 232 -13.78 -18.35 9.37
N LEU A 233 -13.93 -17.20 10.02
CA LEU A 233 -14.55 -17.08 11.34
C LEU A 233 -16.07 -16.87 11.22
N GLU A 234 -16.80 -17.07 12.32
CA GLU A 234 -18.27 -16.98 12.35
C GLU A 234 -18.81 -15.60 11.95
N ASP A 235 -18.05 -14.54 12.23
CA ASP A 235 -18.39 -13.15 11.89
C ASP A 235 -18.03 -12.77 10.42
N GLY A 236 -17.48 -13.71 9.65
CA GLY A 236 -17.02 -13.50 8.28
C GLY A 236 -15.61 -12.90 8.16
N SER A 237 -14.93 -12.64 9.28
CA SER A 237 -13.51 -12.29 9.29
C SER A 237 -12.65 -13.50 8.87
N LEU A 238 -11.42 -13.24 8.45
CA LEU A 238 -10.47 -14.29 8.05
C LEU A 238 -9.35 -14.39 9.08
N ALA A 239 -9.12 -15.59 9.61
CA ALA A 239 -7.95 -15.84 10.45
C ALA A 239 -6.84 -16.53 9.63
N GLN A 240 -5.59 -16.12 9.83
CA GLN A 240 -4.41 -16.75 9.26
C GLN A 240 -3.43 -17.14 10.38
N ASP A 241 -3.02 -18.40 10.41
CA ASP A 241 -1.94 -18.86 11.29
C ASP A 241 -0.58 -18.68 10.57
N ILE A 242 0.36 -17.97 11.20
CA ILE A 242 1.71 -17.72 10.68
C ILE A 242 2.79 -17.97 11.74
N GLN A 243 4.01 -18.19 11.29
CA GLN A 243 5.21 -18.12 12.12
C GLN A 243 5.93 -16.80 11.84
N GLN A 244 6.15 -15.98 12.86
CA GLN A 244 6.97 -14.77 12.78
C GLN A 244 8.03 -14.82 13.87
N ASP A 245 9.30 -14.84 13.44
CA ASP A 245 10.44 -15.10 14.31
C ASP A 245 10.19 -16.41 15.11
N ASP A 246 10.29 -16.37 16.44
CA ASP A 246 10.06 -17.53 17.31
C ASP A 246 8.60 -17.68 17.78
N LYS A 247 7.67 -16.83 17.30
CA LYS A 247 6.26 -16.82 17.74
C LYS A 247 5.32 -17.41 16.67
N GLN A 248 4.38 -18.25 17.14
CA GLN A 248 3.21 -18.66 16.38
C GLN A 248 2.10 -17.63 16.61
N LEU A 249 1.69 -16.96 15.54
CA LEU A 249 0.71 -15.88 15.58
C LEU A 249 -0.54 -16.26 14.80
N LYS A 250 -1.70 -15.94 15.37
CA LYS A 250 -2.96 -15.91 14.64
C LYS A 250 -3.31 -14.46 14.31
N LEU A 251 -3.30 -14.15 13.01
CA LEU A 251 -3.73 -12.86 12.48
C LEU A 251 -5.21 -12.93 12.14
N ILE A 252 -6.02 -12.00 12.66
CA ILE A 252 -7.44 -11.90 12.34
C ILE A 252 -7.63 -10.64 11.48
N PHE A 253 -8.12 -10.85 10.27
CA PHE A 253 -8.36 -9.81 9.29
C PHE A 253 -9.86 -9.56 9.09
N GLU A 254 -10.23 -8.29 9.06
CA GLU A 254 -11.45 -7.89 8.38
C GLU A 254 -11.23 -7.90 6.87
N VAL A 255 -12.18 -8.47 6.14
CA VAL A 255 -12.29 -8.24 4.70
C VAL A 255 -12.76 -6.80 4.51
N ASP A 256 -11.91 -5.89 4.06
CA ASP A 256 -12.22 -4.47 3.82
C ASP A 256 -13.00 -4.30 2.51
N VAL A 257 -12.52 -4.98 1.46
CA VAL A 257 -13.15 -5.08 0.14
C VAL A 257 -12.89 -6.47 -0.43
N PHE A 258 -13.86 -7.03 -1.13
CA PHE A 258 -13.69 -8.25 -1.90
C PHE A 258 -14.59 -8.22 -3.14
N GLU A 259 -13.96 -7.90 -4.27
CA GLU A 259 -14.56 -7.94 -5.60
C GLU A 259 -13.74 -8.86 -6.51
N PRO A 260 -14.24 -10.07 -6.85
CA PRO A 260 -13.49 -11.04 -7.65
C PRO A 260 -13.09 -10.53 -9.05
N SER A 261 -13.83 -9.55 -9.57
CA SER A 261 -13.55 -8.86 -10.81
C SER A 261 -13.92 -7.40 -10.66
N TYR A 262 -12.90 -6.55 -10.62
CA TYR A 262 -13.00 -5.10 -10.50
C TYR A 262 -12.32 -4.43 -11.70
N GLN A 263 -12.80 -3.25 -12.08
CA GLN A 263 -12.19 -2.40 -13.12
C GLN A 263 -11.64 -1.15 -12.46
N PHE A 264 -10.32 -1.01 -12.46
CA PHE A 264 -9.63 0.12 -11.86
C PHE A 264 -9.66 1.34 -12.80
N SER A 265 -9.73 2.53 -12.22
CA SER A 265 -9.83 3.78 -12.98
C SER A 265 -8.53 4.07 -13.72
N THR A 266 -8.56 3.92 -15.04
CA THR A 266 -7.46 4.25 -15.96
C THR A 266 -7.83 5.35 -16.97
N SER A 267 -9.06 5.89 -16.86
CA SER A 267 -9.55 6.97 -17.69
C SER A 267 -10.44 7.91 -16.89
N THR A 268 -10.54 9.16 -17.34
CA THR A 268 -11.45 10.16 -16.79
C THR A 268 -12.49 10.53 -17.83
N VAL A 269 -13.76 10.61 -17.41
CA VAL A 269 -14.83 11.11 -18.27
C VAL A 269 -14.55 12.57 -18.64
N THR A 270 -14.74 12.91 -19.91
CA THR A 270 -14.62 14.27 -20.42
C THR A 270 -15.78 14.59 -21.36
N LEU A 271 -15.92 15.86 -21.75
CA LEU A 271 -16.99 16.33 -22.62
C LEU A 271 -16.80 15.82 -24.06
N PRO A 272 -17.87 15.52 -24.81
CA PRO A 272 -17.77 15.09 -26.21
C PRO A 272 -16.93 16.04 -27.07
N ALA A 273 -17.09 17.36 -26.90
CA ALA A 273 -16.31 18.36 -27.63
C ALA A 273 -14.79 18.26 -27.37
N ALA A 274 -14.37 17.88 -26.15
CA ALA A 274 -12.96 17.67 -25.83
C ALA A 274 -12.42 16.38 -26.46
N GLN A 275 -13.25 15.33 -26.56
CA GLN A 275 -12.89 14.10 -27.27
C GLN A 275 -12.73 14.35 -28.77
N ASP A 276 -13.66 15.10 -29.36
CA ASP A 276 -13.62 15.48 -30.78
C ASP A 276 -12.37 16.32 -31.09
N TRP A 277 -12.05 17.29 -30.24
CA TRP A 277 -10.82 18.09 -30.36
C TRP A 277 -9.56 17.22 -30.28
N LEU A 278 -9.43 16.37 -29.26
CA LEU A 278 -8.25 15.50 -29.12
C LEU A 278 -8.09 14.58 -30.32
N LYS A 279 -9.19 14.05 -30.86
CA LYS A 279 -9.19 13.22 -32.08
C LYS A 279 -8.77 14.01 -33.32
N GLN A 280 -9.18 15.27 -33.46
CA GLN A 280 -8.78 16.12 -34.58
C GLN A 280 -7.29 16.44 -34.55
N GLU A 281 -6.72 16.63 -33.36
CA GLU A 281 -5.32 16.99 -33.16
C GLU A 281 -4.40 15.79 -32.87
N GLN A 282 -4.93 14.55 -32.93
CA GLN A 282 -4.26 13.34 -32.43
C GLN A 282 -2.89 13.09 -33.10
N ASP A 283 -2.77 13.42 -34.39
CA ASP A 283 -1.54 13.18 -35.15
C ASP A 283 -0.36 13.99 -34.59
N HIS A 284 -0.64 15.14 -33.97
CA HIS A 284 0.35 15.97 -33.29
C HIS A 284 0.42 15.66 -31.79
N LEU A 285 -0.71 15.76 -31.08
CA LEU A 285 -0.75 15.68 -29.62
C LEU A 285 -0.46 14.27 -29.08
N MET A 286 -0.80 13.23 -29.84
CA MET A 286 -0.66 11.84 -29.42
C MET A 286 0.46 11.11 -30.14
N HIS A 287 1.30 11.81 -30.91
CA HIS A 287 2.37 11.20 -31.72
C HIS A 287 3.31 10.28 -30.91
N HIS A 288 3.56 10.63 -29.65
CA HIS A 288 4.34 9.83 -28.70
C HIS A 288 3.57 9.50 -27.42
N ALA A 289 2.23 9.61 -27.45
CA ALA A 289 1.43 9.32 -26.27
C ALA A 289 1.37 7.81 -26.04
N GLU A 290 1.75 7.41 -24.84
CA GLU A 290 1.66 6.04 -24.36
C GLU A 290 1.11 6.03 -22.92
N MET A 291 0.51 4.90 -22.53
CA MET A 291 0.12 4.71 -21.15
C MET A 291 1.37 4.40 -20.33
N VAL A 292 1.71 5.31 -19.42
CA VAL A 292 2.80 5.11 -18.47
C VAL A 292 2.23 4.40 -17.24
N LEU A 293 2.76 3.21 -16.97
CA LEU A 293 2.59 2.45 -15.74
C LEU A 293 3.78 2.76 -14.83
#